data_AF-A0A0H2RYM8-F1
#
_entry.id   AF-A0A0H2RYM8-F1
#
_cell.length_a   1.000
_cell.length_b   1.000
_cell.length_c   1.000
_cell.angle_alpha   90.00
_cell.angle_beta   90.00
_cell.angle_gamma   90.00
#
_symmetry.space_group_name_H-M   'P 1'
#
loop_
_entity.id
_entity.type
_entity.pdbx_description
1 polymer ?
#
loop_
_entity_poly.entity_id
_entity_poly.type
_entity_poly.pdbx_seq_one_letter_code
_entity_poly.pdbx_strand_id
1 'polypeptide(L)'
;MKSGSEARSVEVDGESMALETFSTGFRACPETLAWLDGFTLLHDNQRTEYLKDVYPWLWDSAWGDSVGANSEGIDKLRGAIHRAESMVNSLENLLGVAKDRMEVLRSSMKTTCARTYFPRLSDDILAIIFEFASSRTSDGKPDFQTPSRILRVSRRFRDLALQLPVLWRILDSERQPVEVMRLFASRCTSAGPILEARFSCDASYSTRSIELDEWSTSHLTYLRHLKLLSTHLASLHFDYSLYYNQQIVGILSMPEPFRQLSLPSLQELRVDYRDGAITNRDGPLVHFFSEWHLPCLKSLKVSNVIPQLRQEVLGALTECTLSLTVGRDDGFRGRWDLSKAMEFLGKLSEVKDLRIDLCSDKIHATENTLPIVSLTSVERFSLSLIGVDCLAASEFIRALRTPSKSIWRVEVKDTFDWPLARQLKTIFRDVAPSDAPEAPSILLNLEPLKNEKDFDEYVKNLKNIFPEFGRSDCYDVMNSVLRYDNTRGTLASLEKLSISYPDGEQGFFGIDCQNGLQVGKVELKDCKGVVKEVLGRLKKRFANEPGNGGACVSVDGSSIQISKSGIDELVANAQIVRKE
;
A
#
# COMPACT_ATOMS: atom_id res chain seq x y z
N MET A 1 -55.39 -33.97 7.72
CA MET A 1 -55.87 -32.57 7.60
C MET A 1 -55.21 -31.97 6.37
N LYS A 2 -56.03 -31.47 5.43
CA LYS A 2 -55.59 -30.99 4.11
C LYS A 2 -54.84 -29.66 4.27
N SER A 3 -53.56 -29.62 3.92
CA SER A 3 -52.82 -28.38 3.67
C SER A 3 -52.62 -28.25 2.17
N GLY A 4 -53.38 -27.35 1.55
CA GLY A 4 -53.26 -27.02 0.13
C GLY A 4 -51.96 -26.26 -0.14
N SER A 5 -51.17 -26.76 -1.08
CA SER A 5 -50.01 -26.06 -1.62
C SER A 5 -50.47 -25.13 -2.75
N GLU A 6 -50.60 -23.84 -2.46
CA GLU A 6 -50.65 -22.82 -3.50
C GLU A 6 -49.25 -22.60 -4.05
N ALA A 7 -49.01 -23.08 -5.27
CA ALA A 7 -47.86 -22.71 -6.06
C ALA A 7 -48.07 -21.26 -6.57
N ARG A 8 -47.43 -20.29 -5.92
CA ARG A 8 -47.26 -18.95 -6.49
C ARG A 8 -46.13 -18.98 -7.50
N SER A 9 -46.50 -18.96 -8.78
CA SER A 9 -45.65 -18.55 -9.88
C SER A 9 -45.25 -17.09 -9.67
N VAL A 10 -43.98 -16.86 -9.32
CA VAL A 10 -43.37 -15.52 -9.35
C VAL A 10 -43.03 -15.25 -10.82
N GLU A 11 -43.93 -14.55 -11.52
CA GLU A 11 -43.57 -13.81 -12.71
C GLU A 11 -42.53 -12.75 -12.28
N VAL A 12 -41.29 -12.95 -12.72
CA VAL A 12 -40.28 -11.90 -12.66
C VAL A 12 -40.64 -10.95 -13.78
N ASP A 13 -41.40 -9.91 -13.44
CA ASP A 13 -41.53 -8.73 -14.28
C ASP A 13 -40.12 -8.21 -14.57
N GLY A 14 -39.68 -8.45 -15.80
CA GLY A 14 -38.55 -7.76 -16.36
C GLY A 14 -38.97 -6.32 -16.55
N GLU A 15 -38.91 -5.53 -15.48
CA GLU A 15 -38.84 -4.07 -15.56
C GLU A 15 -37.58 -3.74 -16.37
N SER A 16 -37.78 -3.69 -17.68
CA SER A 16 -36.99 -2.87 -18.58
C SER A 16 -37.04 -1.47 -17.99
N MET A 17 -36.03 -1.11 -17.18
CA MET A 17 -35.69 0.27 -16.90
C MET A 17 -35.53 0.94 -18.27
N ALA A 18 -36.62 1.55 -18.73
CA ALA A 18 -36.56 2.61 -19.69
C ALA A 18 -35.65 3.65 -19.02
N LEU A 19 -34.39 3.63 -19.41
CA LEU A 19 -33.53 4.79 -19.29
C LEU A 19 -34.32 5.90 -19.99
N GLU A 20 -35.04 6.70 -19.21
CA GLU A 20 -35.38 8.06 -19.58
C GLU A 20 -34.03 8.75 -19.79
N THR A 21 -33.48 8.55 -20.99
CA THR A 21 -32.41 9.35 -21.50
C THR A 21 -32.98 10.75 -21.54
N PHE A 22 -32.66 11.55 -20.53
CA PHE A 22 -32.65 13.00 -20.65
C PHE A 22 -31.66 13.32 -21.77
N SER A 23 -32.12 13.18 -23.00
CA SER A 23 -31.50 13.72 -24.18
C SER A 23 -31.63 15.23 -23.99
N THR A 24 -30.62 15.84 -23.37
CA THR A 24 -30.30 17.25 -23.57
C THR A 24 -30.06 17.40 -25.07
N GLY A 25 -31.16 17.56 -25.81
CA GLY A 25 -31.14 17.61 -27.26
C GLY A 25 -30.22 18.74 -27.63
N PHE A 26 -29.07 18.40 -28.20
CA PHE A 26 -28.12 19.35 -28.75
C PHE A 26 -28.88 20.26 -29.71
N ARG A 27 -29.19 21.48 -29.26
CA ARG A 27 -29.90 22.47 -30.06
C ARG A 27 -28.85 23.38 -30.66
N ALA A 28 -28.16 22.85 -31.65
CA ALA A 28 -27.16 23.63 -32.37
C ALA A 28 -27.84 24.78 -33.09
N CYS A 29 -27.21 25.95 -33.07
CA CYS A 29 -27.55 27.03 -33.97
C CYS A 29 -27.36 26.51 -35.41
N PRO A 30 -28.35 26.62 -36.32
CA PRO A 30 -28.23 26.18 -37.71
C PRO A 30 -26.97 26.69 -38.41
N GLU A 31 -26.53 27.90 -38.07
CA GLU A 31 -25.31 28.56 -38.55
C GLU A 31 -24.04 27.81 -38.13
N THR A 32 -23.99 27.28 -36.91
CA THR A 32 -22.85 26.49 -36.42
C THR A 32 -22.84 25.10 -37.05
N LEU A 33 -24.01 24.48 -37.27
CA LEU A 33 -24.07 23.19 -37.98
C LEU A 33 -23.64 23.34 -39.44
N ALA A 34 -24.09 24.39 -40.13
CA ALA A 34 -23.66 24.68 -41.48
C ALA A 34 -22.17 24.99 -41.56
N TRP A 35 -21.61 25.67 -40.55
CA TRP A 35 -20.17 25.88 -40.43
C TRP A 35 -19.41 24.57 -40.18
N LEU A 36 -19.85 23.70 -39.27
CA LEU A 36 -19.23 22.40 -38.99
C LEU A 36 -19.31 21.44 -40.18
N ASP A 37 -20.44 21.39 -40.87
CA ASP A 37 -20.63 20.60 -42.09
C ASP A 37 -19.74 21.14 -43.21
N GLY A 38 -19.70 22.46 -43.38
CA GLY A 38 -18.77 23.13 -44.30
C GLY A 38 -17.30 22.83 -43.97
N PHE A 39 -16.94 22.87 -42.68
CA PHE A 39 -15.59 22.66 -42.18
C PHE A 39 -15.12 21.20 -42.29
N THR A 40 -15.99 20.23 -42.03
CA THR A 40 -15.68 18.80 -42.20
C THR A 40 -15.61 18.40 -43.67
N LEU A 41 -16.24 19.17 -44.56
CA LEU A 41 -16.19 19.02 -46.02
C LEU A 41 -15.08 19.87 -46.69
N LEU A 42 -14.19 20.52 -45.93
CA LEU A 42 -13.07 21.37 -46.42
C LEU A 42 -11.95 20.61 -47.16
N HIS A 43 -12.25 19.48 -47.80
CA HIS A 43 -11.37 18.95 -48.84
C HIS A 43 -11.49 19.71 -50.18
N ASP A 44 -12.41 20.68 -50.29
CA ASP A 44 -12.65 21.46 -51.51
C ASP A 44 -12.34 22.95 -51.32
N ASN A 45 -11.35 23.45 -52.07
CA ASN A 45 -10.82 24.82 -51.98
C ASN A 45 -11.89 25.89 -52.21
N GLN A 46 -12.93 25.62 -53.02
CA GLN A 46 -13.97 26.61 -53.36
C GLN A 46 -14.83 27.05 -52.17
N ARG A 47 -15.00 26.20 -51.15
CA ARG A 47 -15.82 26.53 -49.97
C ARG A 47 -15.10 27.43 -48.97
N THR A 48 -13.77 27.49 -49.03
CA THR A 48 -12.98 28.36 -48.14
C THR A 48 -13.17 29.85 -48.45
N GLU A 49 -13.38 30.22 -49.71
CA GLU A 49 -13.54 31.62 -50.12
C GLU A 49 -14.85 32.21 -49.59
N TYR A 50 -15.95 31.47 -49.69
CA TYR A 50 -17.23 31.90 -49.12
C TYR A 50 -17.17 32.14 -47.60
N LEU A 51 -16.47 31.28 -46.84
CA LEU A 51 -16.33 31.46 -45.40
C LEU A 51 -15.45 32.67 -45.04
N LYS A 52 -14.49 33.04 -45.88
CA LYS A 52 -13.69 34.27 -45.72
C LYS A 52 -14.55 35.51 -45.91
N ASP A 53 -15.52 35.47 -46.82
CA ASP A 53 -16.44 36.59 -47.04
C ASP A 53 -17.46 36.74 -45.89
N VAL A 54 -17.94 35.63 -45.33
CA VAL A 54 -18.95 35.65 -44.25
C VAL A 54 -18.33 35.95 -42.88
N TYR A 55 -17.10 35.46 -42.64
CA TYR A 55 -16.37 35.59 -41.36
C TYR A 55 -14.94 36.13 -41.58
N PRO A 56 -14.78 37.34 -42.13
CA PRO A 56 -13.46 37.88 -42.46
C PRO A 56 -12.56 38.03 -41.22
N TRP A 57 -13.15 38.31 -40.06
CA TRP A 57 -12.46 38.40 -38.75
C TRP A 57 -11.80 37.10 -38.29
N LEU A 58 -12.21 35.95 -38.82
CA LEU A 58 -11.61 34.65 -38.48
C LEU A 58 -10.29 34.41 -39.23
N TRP A 59 -10.12 35.06 -40.40
CA TRP A 59 -9.01 34.81 -41.33
C TRP A 59 -8.04 35.98 -41.47
N ASP A 60 -8.50 37.20 -41.17
CA ASP A 60 -7.69 38.41 -41.19
C ASP A 60 -7.65 39.03 -39.78
N SER A 61 -6.51 38.90 -39.12
CA SER A 61 -6.27 39.45 -37.77
C SER A 61 -6.30 40.97 -37.74
N ALA A 62 -6.09 41.64 -38.88
CA ALA A 62 -6.15 43.10 -39.01
C ALA A 62 -7.53 43.59 -39.46
N TRP A 63 -8.51 42.70 -39.63
CA TRP A 63 -9.85 43.07 -40.09
C TRP A 63 -10.48 44.16 -39.20
N GLY A 64 -10.29 44.08 -37.89
CA GLY A 64 -10.83 45.08 -36.94
C GLY A 64 -10.34 46.50 -37.22
N ASP A 65 -9.09 46.66 -37.66
CA ASP A 65 -8.49 47.95 -37.99
C ASP A 65 -9.00 48.50 -39.34
N SER A 66 -9.49 47.61 -40.21
CA SER A 66 -10.08 47.96 -41.51
C SER A 66 -11.53 48.45 -41.40
N VAL A 67 -12.19 48.22 -40.26
CA VAL A 67 -13.59 48.64 -40.03
C VAL A 67 -13.61 50.11 -39.62
N GLY A 68 -14.31 50.95 -40.41
CA GLY A 68 -14.39 52.39 -40.15
C GLY A 68 -14.99 52.73 -38.78
N ALA A 69 -14.47 53.76 -38.10
CA ALA A 69 -14.89 54.19 -36.76
C ALA A 69 -16.27 54.90 -36.71
N ASN A 70 -17.13 54.68 -37.71
CA ASN A 70 -18.49 55.20 -37.75
C ASN A 70 -19.47 54.23 -37.07
N SER A 71 -20.72 54.65 -36.87
CA SER A 71 -21.76 53.82 -36.24
C SER A 71 -21.95 52.48 -36.95
N GLU A 72 -21.86 52.47 -38.28
CA GLU A 72 -21.99 51.25 -39.10
C GLU A 72 -20.85 50.25 -38.83
N GLY A 73 -19.62 50.73 -38.68
CA GLY A 73 -18.48 49.88 -38.33
C GLY A 73 -18.56 49.33 -36.91
N ILE A 74 -19.03 50.12 -35.95
CA ILE A 74 -19.30 49.65 -34.58
C ILE A 74 -20.34 48.53 -34.59
N ASP A 75 -21.42 48.66 -35.37
CA ASP A 75 -22.45 47.62 -35.46
C ASP A 75 -21.93 46.35 -36.17
N LYS A 76 -21.05 46.49 -37.18
CA LYS A 76 -20.36 45.36 -37.82
C LYS A 76 -19.46 44.61 -36.84
N LEU A 77 -18.67 45.32 -36.02
CA LEU A 77 -17.84 44.73 -34.97
C LEU A 77 -18.68 44.04 -33.90
N ARG A 78 -19.76 44.68 -33.42
CA ARG A 78 -20.68 44.08 -32.44
C ARG A 78 -21.32 42.80 -33.00
N GLY A 79 -21.75 42.82 -34.26
CA GLY A 79 -22.28 41.65 -34.94
C GLY A 79 -21.25 40.54 -35.18
N ALA A 80 -19.97 40.88 -35.36
CA ALA A 80 -18.88 39.90 -35.42
C ALA A 80 -18.62 39.25 -34.06
N ILE A 81 -18.52 40.05 -32.98
CA ILE A 81 -18.37 39.56 -31.61
C ILE A 81 -19.51 38.61 -31.25
N HIS A 82 -20.76 39.02 -31.48
CA HIS A 82 -21.93 38.18 -31.15
C HIS A 82 -21.92 36.85 -31.92
N ARG A 83 -21.49 36.87 -33.19
CA ARG A 83 -21.32 35.64 -33.99
C ARG A 83 -20.19 34.76 -33.47
N ALA A 84 -19.06 35.35 -33.06
CA ALA A 84 -17.95 34.62 -32.45
C ALA A 84 -18.36 33.97 -31.12
N GLU A 85 -19.04 34.71 -30.24
CA GLU A 85 -19.59 34.20 -28.98
C GLU A 85 -20.59 33.05 -29.24
N SER A 86 -21.50 33.21 -30.19
CA SER A 86 -22.45 32.15 -30.59
C SER A 86 -21.73 30.89 -31.10
N MET A 87 -20.65 31.07 -31.87
CA MET A 87 -19.83 29.98 -32.38
C MET A 87 -19.08 29.26 -31.24
N VAL A 88 -18.45 30.02 -30.33
CA VAL A 88 -17.79 29.46 -29.14
C VAL A 88 -18.79 28.66 -28.29
N ASN A 89 -19.94 29.25 -27.95
CA ASN A 89 -20.98 28.56 -27.17
C ASN A 89 -21.46 27.28 -27.87
N SER A 90 -21.61 27.31 -29.19
CA SER A 90 -22.04 26.13 -29.95
C SER A 90 -20.96 25.03 -29.99
N LEU A 91 -19.68 25.40 -30.10
CA LEU A 91 -18.55 24.47 -30.06
C LEU A 91 -18.37 23.86 -28.67
N GLU A 92 -18.52 24.66 -27.62
CA GLU A 92 -18.49 24.17 -26.24
C GLU A 92 -19.64 23.19 -25.98
N ASN A 93 -20.87 23.51 -26.45
CA ASN A 93 -22.00 22.60 -26.38
C ASN A 93 -21.75 21.30 -27.16
N LEU A 94 -21.19 21.38 -28.36
CA LEU A 94 -20.84 20.19 -29.15
C LEU A 94 -19.77 19.35 -28.44
N LEU A 95 -18.74 19.98 -27.87
CA LEU A 95 -17.69 19.30 -27.11
C LEU A 95 -18.29 18.60 -25.89
N GLY A 96 -19.22 19.24 -25.18
CA GLY A 96 -19.98 18.63 -24.09
C GLY A 96 -20.72 17.37 -24.55
N VAL A 97 -21.55 17.49 -25.60
CA VAL A 97 -22.32 16.36 -26.16
C VAL A 97 -21.40 15.24 -26.66
N ALA A 98 -20.27 15.57 -27.28
CA ALA A 98 -19.29 14.58 -27.74
C ALA A 98 -18.63 13.84 -26.56
N LYS A 99 -18.29 14.54 -25.48
CA LYS A 99 -17.77 13.93 -24.24
C LYS A 99 -18.80 12.99 -23.61
N ASP A 100 -20.03 13.46 -23.42
CA ASP A 100 -21.12 12.66 -22.87
C ASP A 100 -21.35 11.41 -23.72
N ARG A 101 -21.38 11.56 -25.05
CA ARG A 101 -21.56 10.43 -25.96
C ARG A 101 -20.38 9.47 -25.94
N MET A 102 -19.16 9.97 -25.81
CA MET A 102 -17.96 9.14 -25.67
C MET A 102 -18.00 8.33 -24.37
N GLU A 103 -18.48 8.88 -23.27
CA GLU A 103 -18.68 8.14 -22.01
C GLU A 103 -19.72 7.03 -22.14
N VAL A 104 -20.85 7.32 -22.80
CA VAL A 104 -21.87 6.33 -23.12
C VAL A 104 -21.31 5.22 -24.01
N LEU A 105 -20.55 5.57 -25.05
CA LEU A 105 -19.91 4.61 -25.96
C LEU A 105 -18.86 3.76 -25.23
N ARG A 106 -18.03 4.36 -24.37
CA ARG A 106 -17.06 3.64 -23.53
C ARG A 106 -17.76 2.66 -22.60
N SER A 107 -18.87 3.08 -21.97
CA SER A 107 -19.67 2.22 -21.09
C SER A 107 -20.31 1.06 -21.87
N SER A 108 -20.90 1.36 -23.02
CA SER A 108 -21.47 0.35 -23.93
C SER A 108 -20.41 -0.62 -24.45
N MET A 109 -19.21 -0.14 -24.79
CA MET A 109 -18.08 -0.95 -25.21
C MET A 109 -17.64 -1.89 -24.08
N LYS A 110 -17.51 -1.40 -22.83
CA LYS A 110 -17.18 -2.24 -21.67
C LYS A 110 -18.20 -3.38 -21.50
N THR A 111 -19.50 -3.07 -21.57
CA THR A 111 -20.57 -4.08 -21.46
C THR A 111 -20.55 -5.07 -22.63
N THR A 112 -20.35 -4.58 -23.85
CA THR A 112 -20.34 -5.41 -25.07
C THR A 112 -19.11 -6.31 -25.12
N CYS A 113 -17.93 -5.78 -24.80
CA CYS A 113 -16.70 -6.54 -24.64
C CYS A 113 -16.88 -7.61 -23.56
N ALA A 114 -17.43 -7.26 -22.40
CA ALA A 114 -17.67 -8.23 -21.35
C ALA A 114 -18.59 -9.38 -21.84
N ARG A 115 -19.71 -9.05 -22.47
CA ARG A 115 -20.64 -10.05 -23.04
C ARG A 115 -20.01 -10.92 -24.12
N THR A 116 -19.09 -10.37 -24.92
CA THR A 116 -18.50 -11.07 -26.07
C THR A 116 -17.30 -11.92 -25.67
N TYR A 117 -16.45 -11.41 -24.77
CA TYR A 117 -15.17 -12.03 -24.44
C TYR A 117 -15.21 -12.90 -23.18
N PHE A 118 -15.96 -12.55 -22.12
CA PHE A 118 -15.99 -13.40 -20.91
C PHE A 118 -16.46 -14.83 -21.18
N PRO A 119 -17.50 -15.08 -22.00
CA PRO A 119 -17.88 -16.45 -22.32
C PRO A 119 -16.79 -17.25 -23.04
N ARG A 120 -15.84 -16.58 -23.70
CA ARG A 120 -14.74 -17.20 -24.46
C ARG A 120 -13.51 -17.51 -23.62
N LEU A 121 -13.39 -16.95 -22.42
CA LEU A 121 -12.30 -17.31 -21.50
C LEU A 121 -12.44 -18.79 -21.12
N SER A 122 -11.33 -19.51 -20.96
CA SER A 122 -11.34 -20.89 -20.43
C SER A 122 -11.59 -20.87 -18.92
N ASP A 123 -11.95 -22.03 -18.36
CA ASP A 123 -12.15 -22.17 -16.91
C ASP A 123 -10.86 -21.90 -16.14
N ASP A 124 -9.69 -22.28 -16.66
CA ASP A 124 -8.39 -22.00 -16.04
C ASP A 124 -8.12 -20.50 -15.92
N ILE A 125 -8.39 -19.74 -16.98
CA ILE A 125 -8.20 -18.27 -16.97
C ILE A 125 -9.19 -17.62 -16.00
N LEU A 126 -10.43 -18.08 -15.96
CA LEU A 126 -11.41 -17.61 -14.99
C LEU A 126 -11.00 -17.96 -13.56
N ALA A 127 -10.43 -19.14 -13.33
CA ALA A 127 -9.93 -19.55 -12.02
C ALA A 127 -8.83 -18.62 -11.54
N ILE A 128 -7.82 -18.33 -12.38
CA ILE A 128 -6.76 -17.37 -12.06
C ILE A 128 -7.33 -15.98 -11.75
N ILE A 129 -8.31 -15.52 -12.53
CA ILE A 129 -8.98 -14.24 -12.28
C ILE A 129 -9.71 -14.27 -10.93
N PHE A 130 -10.42 -15.35 -10.60
CA PHE A 130 -11.14 -15.48 -9.33
C PHE A 130 -10.18 -15.52 -8.14
N GLU A 131 -9.09 -16.27 -8.26
CA GLU A 131 -8.04 -16.33 -7.25
C GLU A 131 -7.44 -14.96 -6.99
N PHE A 132 -7.09 -14.24 -8.06
CA PHE A 132 -6.56 -12.88 -7.96
C PHE A 132 -7.58 -11.89 -7.41
N ALA A 133 -8.85 -11.98 -7.83
CA ALA A 133 -9.91 -11.12 -7.31
C ALA A 133 -10.22 -11.38 -5.83
N SER A 134 -10.07 -12.63 -5.38
CA SER A 134 -10.23 -13.02 -3.97
C SER A 134 -8.99 -12.76 -3.13
N SER A 135 -7.87 -12.40 -3.77
CA SER A 135 -6.65 -12.05 -3.06
C SER A 135 -6.85 -10.78 -2.24
N ARG A 136 -5.92 -10.54 -1.30
CA ARG A 136 -6.05 -9.48 -0.31
C ARG A 136 -6.25 -8.11 -1.00
N THR A 137 -7.13 -7.29 -0.45
CA THR A 137 -7.33 -5.91 -0.87
C THR A 137 -6.02 -5.11 -0.71
N SER A 138 -5.95 -3.91 -1.28
CA SER A 138 -4.77 -3.04 -1.21
C SER A 138 -4.33 -2.70 0.22
N ASP A 139 -5.24 -2.79 1.20
CA ASP A 139 -4.96 -2.65 2.64
C ASP A 139 -4.50 -3.96 3.31
N GLY A 140 -4.26 -5.01 2.52
CA GLY A 140 -3.86 -6.33 2.99
C GLY A 140 -4.98 -7.12 3.66
N LYS A 141 -6.23 -6.63 3.66
CA LYS A 141 -7.35 -7.35 4.26
C LYS A 141 -7.90 -8.42 3.31
N PRO A 142 -8.36 -9.56 3.84
CA PRO A 142 -9.05 -10.56 3.05
C PRO A 142 -10.40 -10.06 2.52
N ASP A 143 -10.71 -10.32 1.25
CA ASP A 143 -12.03 -10.05 0.66
C ASP A 143 -12.95 -11.28 0.75
N PHE A 144 -13.80 -11.29 1.78
CA PHE A 144 -14.79 -12.35 2.01
C PHE A 144 -16.01 -12.27 1.09
N GLN A 145 -16.24 -11.14 0.44
CA GLN A 145 -17.44 -10.92 -0.36
C GLN A 145 -17.25 -11.40 -1.80
N THR A 146 -16.03 -11.33 -2.33
CA THR A 146 -15.73 -11.71 -3.71
C THR A 146 -16.20 -13.12 -4.07
N PRO A 147 -15.95 -14.19 -3.28
CA PRO A 147 -16.48 -15.51 -3.58
C PRO A 147 -18.01 -15.52 -3.74
N SER A 148 -18.73 -14.84 -2.85
CA SER A 148 -20.19 -14.73 -2.91
C SER A 148 -20.67 -13.94 -4.13
N ARG A 149 -19.94 -12.90 -4.54
CA ARG A 149 -20.23 -12.12 -5.76
C ARG A 149 -20.04 -12.96 -7.01
N ILE A 150 -18.96 -13.75 -7.09
CA ILE A 150 -18.68 -14.64 -8.21
C ILE A 150 -19.79 -15.69 -8.40
N LEU A 151 -20.26 -16.33 -7.31
CA LEU A 151 -21.34 -17.32 -7.36
C LEU A 151 -22.67 -16.79 -7.95
N ARG A 152 -22.86 -15.46 -7.94
CA ARG A 152 -24.09 -14.78 -8.42
C ARG A 152 -24.04 -14.39 -9.90
N VAL A 153 -22.87 -14.42 -10.55
CA VAL A 153 -22.70 -13.92 -11.93
C VAL A 153 -23.35 -14.84 -12.96
N SER A 154 -22.99 -16.12 -12.96
CA SER A 154 -23.51 -17.11 -13.92
C SER A 154 -23.42 -18.53 -13.34
N ARG A 155 -24.08 -19.51 -13.97
CA ARG A 155 -23.96 -20.93 -13.60
C ARG A 155 -22.51 -21.42 -13.73
N ARG A 156 -21.87 -21.10 -14.85
CA ARG A 156 -20.46 -21.45 -15.10
C ARG A 156 -19.52 -20.89 -14.01
N PHE A 157 -19.69 -19.61 -13.66
CA PHE A 157 -18.89 -18.97 -12.61
C PHE A 157 -19.11 -19.63 -11.25
N ARG A 158 -20.36 -20.01 -10.97
CA ARG A 158 -20.72 -20.72 -9.74
C ARG A 158 -20.05 -22.09 -9.67
N ASP A 159 -20.17 -22.88 -10.72
CA ASP A 159 -19.64 -24.24 -10.77
C ASP A 159 -18.11 -24.22 -10.61
N LEU A 160 -17.44 -23.30 -11.32
CA LEU A 160 -16.01 -23.10 -11.19
C LEU A 160 -15.61 -22.62 -9.79
N ALA A 161 -16.27 -21.61 -9.24
CA ALA A 161 -15.93 -21.10 -7.91
C ALA A 161 -16.13 -22.14 -6.79
N LEU A 162 -17.13 -23.02 -6.91
CA LEU A 162 -17.33 -24.12 -5.98
C LEU A 162 -16.21 -25.18 -6.03
N GLN A 163 -15.51 -25.28 -7.17
CA GLN A 163 -14.38 -26.19 -7.36
C GLN A 163 -13.04 -25.60 -6.91
N LEU A 164 -12.98 -24.31 -6.57
CA LEU A 164 -11.75 -23.60 -6.20
C LEU A 164 -11.64 -23.44 -4.68
N PRO A 165 -10.86 -24.29 -3.97
CA PRO A 165 -10.80 -24.28 -2.51
C PRO A 165 -10.22 -22.98 -1.94
N VAL A 166 -9.32 -22.34 -2.68
CA VAL A 166 -8.67 -21.07 -2.33
C VAL A 166 -9.67 -19.92 -2.13
N LEU A 167 -10.81 -19.92 -2.81
CA LEU A 167 -11.86 -18.92 -2.62
C LEU A 167 -12.56 -19.05 -1.25
N TRP A 168 -12.49 -20.23 -0.65
CA TRP A 168 -13.17 -20.57 0.61
C TRP A 168 -12.20 -20.67 1.79
N ARG A 169 -10.91 -20.40 1.55
CA ARG A 169 -9.86 -20.67 2.54
C ARG A 169 -9.92 -19.77 3.78
N ILE A 170 -10.49 -18.57 3.64
CA ILE A 170 -10.45 -17.55 4.70
C ILE A 170 -11.71 -17.64 5.56
N LEU A 171 -11.49 -17.96 6.83
CA LEU A 171 -12.51 -18.09 7.87
C LEU A 171 -12.40 -16.88 8.80
N ASP A 172 -13.47 -16.14 9.03
CA ASP A 172 -13.45 -14.93 9.87
C ASP A 172 -14.59 -14.93 10.89
N SER A 173 -14.24 -14.97 12.17
CA SER A 173 -15.21 -15.09 13.26
C SER A 173 -16.07 -13.85 13.49
N GLU A 174 -15.63 -12.67 13.02
CA GLU A 174 -16.35 -11.41 13.19
C GLU A 174 -17.43 -11.25 12.11
N ARG A 175 -17.12 -11.68 10.88
CA ARG A 175 -17.96 -11.43 9.71
C ARG A 175 -18.77 -12.64 9.25
N GLN A 176 -18.41 -13.85 9.68
CA GLN A 176 -19.04 -15.08 9.23
C GLN A 176 -19.68 -15.82 10.41
N PRO A 177 -20.97 -16.17 10.32
CA PRO A 177 -21.57 -17.06 11.31
C PRO A 177 -20.97 -18.47 11.17
N VAL A 178 -21.08 -19.27 12.22
CA VAL A 178 -20.51 -20.63 12.30
C VAL A 178 -20.98 -21.52 11.14
N GLU A 179 -22.20 -21.36 10.66
CA GLU A 179 -22.76 -22.13 9.55
C GLU A 179 -22.01 -21.86 8.24
N VAL A 180 -21.62 -20.59 8.01
CA VAL A 180 -20.85 -20.18 6.83
C VAL A 180 -19.43 -20.72 6.93
N MET A 181 -18.79 -20.63 8.09
CA MET A 181 -17.48 -21.23 8.32
C MET A 181 -17.50 -22.75 8.06
N ARG A 182 -18.52 -23.47 8.54
CA ARG A 182 -18.66 -24.92 8.28
C ARG A 182 -18.84 -25.22 6.80
N LEU A 183 -19.62 -24.41 6.10
CA LEU A 183 -19.80 -24.52 4.65
C LEU A 183 -18.50 -24.26 3.89
N PHE A 184 -17.68 -23.30 4.32
CA PHE A 184 -16.40 -22.99 3.68
C PHE A 184 -15.39 -24.10 3.93
N ALA A 185 -15.30 -24.55 5.19
CA ALA A 185 -14.43 -25.65 5.56
C ALA A 185 -14.75 -26.94 4.80
N SER A 186 -16.03 -27.27 4.59
CA SER A 186 -16.41 -28.47 3.83
C SER A 186 -15.94 -28.42 2.37
N ARG A 187 -15.85 -27.21 1.78
CA ARG A 187 -15.32 -26.99 0.42
C ARG A 187 -13.80 -27.08 0.33
N CYS A 188 -13.08 -27.02 1.45
CA CYS A 188 -11.61 -27.10 1.49
C CYS A 188 -11.08 -28.48 1.90
N THR A 189 -11.95 -29.44 2.23
CA THR A 189 -11.56 -30.76 2.77
C THR A 189 -10.59 -31.54 1.88
N SER A 190 -10.70 -31.42 0.55
CA SER A 190 -9.82 -32.10 -0.40
C SER A 190 -8.51 -31.39 -0.70
N ALA A 191 -8.35 -30.13 -0.29
CA ALA A 191 -7.25 -29.26 -0.71
C ALA A 191 -6.02 -29.31 0.20
N GLY A 192 -6.06 -30.12 1.27
CA GLY A 192 -5.01 -30.16 2.28
C GLY A 192 -5.04 -28.97 3.25
N PRO A 193 -3.90 -28.58 3.84
CA PRO A 193 -3.82 -27.47 4.78
C PRO A 193 -3.74 -26.14 4.05
N ILE A 194 -4.90 -25.52 3.82
CA ILE A 194 -5.00 -24.24 3.12
C ILE A 194 -5.78 -23.18 3.91
N LEU A 195 -6.47 -23.58 4.98
CA LEU A 195 -7.39 -22.70 5.70
C LEU A 195 -6.61 -21.63 6.47
N GLU A 196 -7.10 -20.39 6.38
CA GLU A 196 -6.65 -19.23 7.14
C GLU A 196 -7.79 -18.82 8.06
N ALA A 197 -7.62 -18.97 9.38
CA ALA A 197 -8.64 -18.56 10.34
C ALA A 197 -8.25 -17.26 11.03
N ARG A 198 -9.16 -16.28 11.01
CA ARG A 198 -9.03 -15.00 11.69
C ARG A 198 -10.06 -14.87 12.81
N PHE A 199 -9.57 -14.44 13.95
CA PHE A 199 -10.34 -14.11 15.13
C PHE A 199 -10.12 -12.65 15.43
N SER A 200 -11.20 -11.89 15.47
CA SER A 200 -11.17 -10.48 15.80
C SER A 200 -12.18 -10.22 16.91
N CYS A 201 -11.75 -9.48 17.93
CA CYS A 201 -12.65 -8.96 18.96
C CYS A 201 -12.54 -7.44 18.97
N ASP A 202 -13.45 -6.79 18.22
CA ASP A 202 -13.56 -5.34 18.21
C ASP A 202 -14.76 -4.90 19.07
N ALA A 203 -14.58 -4.87 20.39
CA ALA A 203 -15.64 -4.42 21.30
C ALA A 203 -15.71 -2.90 21.44
N SER A 204 -15.04 -2.12 20.60
CA SER A 204 -15.05 -0.65 20.70
C SER A 204 -16.45 -0.05 20.52
N TYR A 205 -17.44 -0.84 20.09
CA TYR A 205 -18.80 -0.37 19.79
C TYR A 205 -19.92 -0.93 20.69
N SER A 206 -19.70 -2.03 21.43
CA SER A 206 -20.76 -2.66 22.23
C SER A 206 -20.64 -2.27 23.71
N THR A 207 -21.24 -1.15 24.10
CA THR A 207 -21.34 -0.76 25.53
C THR A 207 -22.33 -1.62 26.34
N ARG A 208 -23.00 -2.60 25.72
CA ARG A 208 -24.05 -3.42 26.34
C ARG A 208 -23.52 -4.79 26.74
N SER A 209 -23.65 -5.14 28.02
CA SER A 209 -23.23 -6.44 28.58
C SER A 209 -23.89 -7.65 27.90
N ILE A 210 -25.11 -7.51 27.39
CA ILE A 210 -25.86 -8.60 26.72
C ILE A 210 -25.17 -9.04 25.42
N GLU A 211 -24.60 -8.09 24.67
CA GLU A 211 -23.89 -8.37 23.41
C GLU A 211 -22.59 -9.15 23.67
N LEU A 212 -22.01 -9.00 24.87
CA LEU A 212 -20.78 -9.70 25.23
C LEU A 212 -20.99 -11.20 25.50
N ASP A 213 -22.11 -11.59 26.12
CA ASP A 213 -22.43 -13.00 26.39
C ASP A 213 -22.74 -13.76 25.09
N GLU A 214 -23.52 -13.14 24.19
CA GLU A 214 -23.82 -13.67 22.87
C GLU A 214 -22.54 -13.79 22.02
N TRP A 215 -21.72 -12.73 22.02
CA TRP A 215 -20.43 -12.74 21.34
C TRP A 215 -19.51 -13.84 21.88
N SER A 216 -19.35 -13.94 23.19
CA SER A 216 -18.50 -14.96 23.83
C SER A 216 -18.97 -16.37 23.45
N THR A 217 -20.28 -16.60 23.45
CA THR A 217 -20.87 -17.89 23.06
C THR A 217 -20.62 -18.21 21.60
N SER A 218 -20.79 -17.25 20.69
CA SER A 218 -20.51 -17.40 19.26
C SER A 218 -19.02 -17.67 19.02
N HIS A 219 -18.14 -16.89 19.63
CA HIS A 219 -16.68 -17.01 19.53
C HIS A 219 -16.18 -18.38 20.04
N LEU A 220 -16.68 -18.81 21.20
CA LEU A 220 -16.42 -20.14 21.75
C LEU A 220 -16.88 -21.26 20.84
N THR A 221 -18.05 -21.11 20.23
CA THR A 221 -18.60 -22.08 19.28
C THR A 221 -17.71 -22.16 18.02
N TYR A 222 -17.24 -21.02 17.54
CA TYR A 222 -16.31 -20.93 16.42
C TYR A 222 -14.99 -21.65 16.73
N LEU A 223 -14.39 -21.40 17.89
CA LEU A 223 -13.15 -22.03 18.34
C LEU A 223 -13.29 -23.55 18.53
N ARG A 224 -14.46 -24.03 19.00
CA ARG A 224 -14.76 -25.47 19.08
C ARG A 224 -14.75 -26.12 17.69
N HIS A 225 -15.30 -25.45 16.69
CA HIS A 225 -15.27 -25.95 15.33
C HIS A 225 -13.87 -25.91 14.71
N LEU A 226 -13.06 -24.91 15.06
CA LEU A 226 -11.68 -24.83 14.61
C LEU A 226 -10.87 -26.08 14.98
N LYS A 227 -11.13 -26.66 16.16
CA LYS A 227 -10.51 -27.93 16.56
C LYS A 227 -10.78 -29.07 15.57
N LEU A 228 -11.95 -29.08 14.92
CA LEU A 228 -12.30 -30.08 13.89
C LEU A 228 -11.56 -29.83 12.57
N LEU A 229 -11.02 -28.63 12.38
CA LEU A 229 -10.32 -28.19 11.17
C LEU A 229 -8.80 -28.15 11.36
N SER A 230 -8.29 -28.65 12.49
CA SER A 230 -6.89 -28.50 12.90
C SER A 230 -5.87 -29.00 11.88
N THR A 231 -6.19 -30.06 11.14
CA THR A 231 -5.35 -30.66 10.10
C THR A 231 -5.38 -29.89 8.77
N HIS A 232 -6.29 -28.92 8.64
CA HIS A 232 -6.47 -28.12 7.43
C HIS A 232 -6.06 -26.66 7.60
N LEU A 233 -5.76 -26.23 8.83
CA LEU A 233 -5.36 -24.85 9.13
C LEU A 233 -3.88 -24.67 8.83
N ALA A 234 -3.59 -23.78 7.86
CA ALA A 234 -2.24 -23.35 7.54
C ALA A 234 -1.85 -22.06 8.26
N SER A 235 -2.83 -21.17 8.50
CA SER A 235 -2.61 -19.89 9.16
C SER A 235 -3.71 -19.59 10.18
N LEU A 236 -3.32 -19.00 11.30
CA LEU A 236 -4.21 -18.62 12.39
C LEU A 236 -3.85 -17.23 12.90
N HIS A 237 -4.82 -16.33 12.90
CA HIS A 237 -4.65 -14.94 13.27
C HIS A 237 -5.62 -14.53 14.36
N PHE A 238 -5.10 -14.02 15.48
CA PHE A 238 -5.85 -13.41 16.56
C PHE A 238 -5.60 -11.91 16.59
N ASP A 239 -6.66 -11.11 16.62
CA ASP A 239 -6.68 -9.64 16.68
C ASP A 239 -7.59 -9.25 17.87
N TYR A 240 -6.98 -9.02 19.03
CA TYR A 240 -7.69 -8.86 20.30
C TYR A 240 -7.49 -7.48 20.92
N SER A 241 -8.53 -6.94 21.54
CA SER A 241 -8.45 -5.74 22.37
C SER A 241 -8.69 -6.09 23.85
N LEU A 242 -7.62 -6.12 24.65
CA LEU A 242 -7.68 -6.38 26.09
C LEU A 242 -8.19 -5.21 26.95
N TYR A 243 -8.62 -4.09 26.35
CA TYR A 243 -9.06 -2.88 27.06
C TYR A 243 -10.15 -3.17 28.10
N TYR A 244 -11.06 -4.09 27.79
CA TYR A 244 -12.14 -4.48 28.70
C TYR A 244 -11.84 -5.83 29.36
N ASN A 245 -11.64 -5.81 30.69
CA ASN A 245 -11.41 -7.01 31.51
C ASN A 245 -12.42 -8.15 31.26
N GLN A 246 -13.63 -7.85 30.76
CA GLN A 246 -14.67 -8.84 30.52
C GLN A 246 -14.39 -9.74 29.31
N GLN A 247 -13.67 -9.29 28.28
CA GLN A 247 -13.26 -10.16 27.16
C GLN A 247 -12.21 -11.19 27.59
N ILE A 248 -11.32 -10.77 28.49
CA ILE A 248 -10.37 -11.66 29.14
C ILE A 248 -11.11 -12.72 29.95
N VAL A 249 -12.26 -12.40 30.55
CA VAL A 249 -13.13 -13.38 31.22
C VAL A 249 -13.73 -14.40 30.25
N GLY A 250 -14.09 -13.99 29.04
CA GLY A 250 -14.48 -14.90 27.95
C GLY A 250 -13.35 -15.87 27.55
N ILE A 251 -12.12 -15.35 27.39
CA ILE A 251 -10.93 -16.18 27.10
C ILE A 251 -10.56 -17.07 28.32
N LEU A 252 -10.73 -16.57 29.54
CA LEU A 252 -10.57 -17.33 30.79
C LEU A 252 -11.53 -18.51 30.88
N SER A 253 -12.74 -18.33 30.35
CA SER A 253 -13.80 -19.35 30.33
C SER A 253 -13.65 -20.32 29.16
N MET A 254 -12.57 -20.22 28.38
CA MET A 254 -12.28 -21.17 27.32
C MET A 254 -12.22 -22.58 27.91
N PRO A 255 -12.94 -23.55 27.33
CA PRO A 255 -12.91 -24.94 27.77
C PRO A 255 -11.47 -25.45 27.83
N GLU A 256 -11.13 -26.24 28.87
CA GLU A 256 -9.84 -26.94 28.99
C GLU A 256 -9.32 -27.57 27.66
N PRO A 257 -10.16 -28.17 26.79
CA PRO A 257 -9.73 -28.67 25.49
C PRO A 257 -9.06 -27.66 24.55
N PHE A 258 -9.20 -26.36 24.78
CA PHE A 258 -8.55 -25.31 23.99
C PHE A 258 -7.13 -25.01 24.48
N ARG A 259 -6.82 -25.26 25.75
CA ARG A 259 -5.45 -25.12 26.26
C ARG A 259 -4.51 -26.15 25.65
N GLN A 260 -5.03 -27.32 25.33
CA GLN A 260 -4.29 -28.42 24.72
C GLN A 260 -4.72 -28.65 23.26
N LEU A 261 -4.72 -27.58 22.47
CA LEU A 261 -5.04 -27.68 21.04
C LEU A 261 -3.83 -28.26 20.28
N SER A 262 -4.08 -29.21 19.39
CA SER A 262 -3.09 -29.69 18.44
C SER A 262 -3.45 -29.17 17.06
N LEU A 263 -2.51 -28.46 16.44
CA LEU A 263 -2.63 -27.91 15.09
C LEU A 263 -1.46 -28.42 14.25
N PRO A 264 -1.51 -29.68 13.79
CA PRO A 264 -0.36 -30.35 13.18
C PRO A 264 0.07 -29.73 11.85
N SER A 265 -0.80 -28.98 11.19
CA SER A 265 -0.54 -28.39 9.87
C SER A 265 -0.36 -26.88 9.88
N LEU A 266 -0.42 -26.25 11.07
CA LEU A 266 -0.30 -24.80 11.20
C LEU A 266 1.12 -24.36 10.90
N GLN A 267 1.27 -23.48 9.91
CA GLN A 267 2.56 -22.93 9.46
C GLN A 267 2.77 -21.51 9.97
N GLU A 268 1.70 -20.71 10.06
CA GLU A 268 1.74 -19.33 10.55
C GLU A 268 0.81 -19.13 11.74
N LEU A 269 1.34 -18.53 12.81
CA LEU A 269 0.57 -18.04 13.95
C LEU A 269 0.78 -16.53 14.09
N ARG A 270 -0.31 -15.77 14.03
CA ARG A 270 -0.32 -14.34 14.30
C ARG A 270 -1.17 -14.02 15.52
N VAL A 271 -0.62 -13.27 16.47
CA VAL A 271 -1.32 -12.79 17.66
C VAL A 271 -1.07 -11.30 17.81
N ASP A 272 -2.11 -10.50 17.64
CA ASP A 272 -2.08 -9.06 17.68
C ASP A 272 -2.96 -8.58 18.84
N TYR A 273 -2.35 -7.96 19.84
CA TYR A 273 -3.10 -7.27 20.88
C TYR A 273 -3.12 -5.78 20.55
N ARG A 274 -4.29 -5.21 20.25
CA ARG A 274 -4.42 -3.77 19.94
C ARG A 274 -4.01 -2.87 21.11
N ASP A 275 -4.13 -3.43 22.30
CA ASP A 275 -3.86 -2.80 23.58
C ASP A 275 -2.36 -2.87 23.95
N GLY A 276 -1.75 -1.74 24.29
CA GLY A 276 -0.33 -1.66 24.62
C GLY A 276 0.08 -2.45 25.88
N ALA A 277 1.40 -2.60 26.06
CA ALA A 277 2.14 -3.18 27.20
C ALA A 277 1.32 -3.93 28.26
N ILE A 278 1.11 -5.22 28.02
CA ILE A 278 0.50 -6.16 28.97
C ILE A 278 1.55 -6.73 29.94
N THR A 279 2.48 -5.91 30.43
CA THR A 279 3.63 -6.44 31.21
C THR A 279 3.31 -6.82 32.64
N ASN A 280 2.26 -6.23 33.24
CA ASN A 280 1.79 -6.61 34.57
C ASN A 280 0.75 -7.75 34.55
N ARG A 281 0.47 -8.33 33.38
CA ARG A 281 -0.44 -9.47 33.24
C ARG A 281 0.26 -10.61 32.49
N ASP A 282 1.40 -11.07 33.01
CA ASP A 282 1.97 -12.40 32.68
C ASP A 282 1.03 -13.56 33.10
N GLY A 283 -0.26 -13.30 33.27
CA GLY A 283 -1.24 -14.32 33.54
C GLY A 283 -1.31 -15.29 32.36
N PRO A 284 -1.75 -16.53 32.59
CA PRO A 284 -1.86 -17.59 31.58
C PRO A 284 -2.77 -17.24 30.38
N LEU A 285 -3.37 -16.06 30.36
CA LEU A 285 -4.43 -15.60 29.46
C LEU A 285 -3.87 -14.96 28.20
N VAL A 286 -2.75 -14.27 28.34
CA VAL A 286 -2.03 -13.66 27.22
C VAL A 286 -1.29 -14.73 26.42
N HIS A 287 -1.04 -15.88 27.06
CA HIS A 287 -0.31 -17.02 26.50
C HIS A 287 -1.19 -18.26 26.39
N PHE A 288 -2.46 -18.11 26.03
CA PHE A 288 -3.41 -19.23 25.88
C PHE A 288 -2.94 -20.30 24.88
N PHE A 289 -2.01 -19.94 23.99
CA PHE A 289 -1.41 -20.81 22.97
C PHE A 289 -0.10 -21.48 23.43
N SER A 290 0.37 -21.22 24.65
CA SER A 290 1.67 -21.72 25.15
C SER A 290 1.78 -23.24 25.22
N GLU A 291 0.66 -23.91 25.50
CA GLU A 291 0.60 -25.36 25.64
C GLU A 291 0.22 -26.08 24.34
N TRP A 292 -0.01 -25.36 23.24
CA TRP A 292 -0.44 -25.96 21.99
C TRP A 292 0.63 -26.84 21.36
N HIS A 293 0.20 -27.90 20.68
CA HIS A 293 1.09 -28.74 19.89
C HIS A 293 1.13 -28.25 18.43
N LEU A 294 2.24 -27.60 18.08
CA LEU A 294 2.43 -26.87 16.81
C LEU A 294 3.66 -27.36 16.03
N PRO A 295 3.71 -28.64 15.60
CA PRO A 295 4.93 -29.24 15.05
C PRO A 295 5.38 -28.64 13.71
N CYS A 296 4.47 -28.06 12.93
CA CYS A 296 4.77 -27.47 11.62
C CYS A 296 4.88 -25.94 11.64
N LEU A 297 4.87 -25.30 12.81
CA LEU A 297 4.92 -23.84 12.89
C LEU A 297 6.27 -23.32 12.38
N LYS A 298 6.23 -22.39 11.42
CA LYS A 298 7.41 -21.79 10.79
C LYS A 298 7.47 -20.28 10.93
N SER A 299 6.31 -19.62 10.96
CA SER A 299 6.19 -18.17 11.06
C SER A 299 5.40 -17.77 12.30
N LEU A 300 6.01 -16.96 13.17
CA LEU A 300 5.38 -16.39 14.36
C LEU A 300 5.34 -14.86 14.25
N LYS A 301 4.15 -14.27 14.30
CA LYS A 301 3.96 -12.82 14.22
C LYS A 301 3.19 -12.34 15.45
N VAL A 302 3.86 -11.66 16.35
CA VAL A 302 3.28 -11.23 17.63
C VAL A 302 3.36 -9.73 17.78
N SER A 303 2.29 -9.13 18.26
CA SER A 303 2.17 -7.70 18.50
C SER A 303 1.61 -7.46 19.90
N ASN A 304 2.32 -6.60 20.64
CA ASN A 304 2.05 -6.23 22.02
C ASN A 304 1.96 -7.43 22.98
N VAL A 305 2.82 -8.44 22.77
CA VAL A 305 3.02 -9.58 23.67
C VAL A 305 4.41 -10.17 23.47
N ILE A 306 5.05 -10.62 24.55
CA ILE A 306 6.24 -11.48 24.48
C ILE A 306 5.75 -12.93 24.63
N PRO A 307 5.73 -13.73 23.55
CA PRO A 307 5.04 -15.01 23.56
C PRO A 307 5.79 -16.04 24.42
N GLN A 308 5.02 -16.90 25.08
CA GLN A 308 5.53 -18.09 25.75
C GLN A 308 5.08 -19.31 24.93
N LEU A 309 6.04 -20.06 24.40
CA LEU A 309 5.82 -21.29 23.65
C LEU A 309 6.85 -22.32 24.12
N ARG A 310 6.58 -23.60 23.85
CA ARG A 310 7.53 -24.67 24.15
C ARG A 310 8.82 -24.51 23.34
N GLN A 311 9.94 -24.91 23.93
CA GLN A 311 11.26 -24.72 23.32
C GLN A 311 11.37 -25.41 21.95
N GLU A 312 10.72 -26.57 21.78
CA GLU A 312 10.75 -27.32 20.52
C GLU A 312 10.07 -26.55 19.38
N VAL A 313 9.03 -25.78 19.70
CA VAL A 313 8.32 -24.94 18.72
C VAL A 313 9.18 -23.73 18.38
N LEU A 314 9.72 -23.04 19.38
CA LEU A 314 10.57 -21.85 19.20
C LEU A 314 11.83 -22.17 18.39
N GLY A 315 12.46 -23.32 18.66
CA GLY A 315 13.63 -23.79 17.94
C GLY A 315 13.35 -24.18 16.48
N ALA A 316 12.09 -24.36 16.07
CA ALA A 316 11.74 -24.76 14.71
C ALA A 316 11.25 -23.60 13.81
N LEU A 317 11.11 -22.39 14.37
CA LEU A 317 10.69 -21.19 13.67
C LEU A 317 11.76 -20.73 12.68
N THR A 318 11.33 -20.37 11.47
CA THR A 318 12.20 -19.79 10.44
C THR A 318 11.95 -18.29 10.27
N GLU A 319 10.78 -17.81 10.66
CA GLU A 319 10.38 -16.40 10.59
C GLU A 319 9.79 -15.95 11.93
N CYS A 320 10.22 -14.80 12.44
CA CYS A 320 9.68 -14.21 13.65
C CYS A 320 9.50 -12.70 13.49
N THR A 321 8.29 -12.21 13.76
CA THR A 321 8.01 -10.78 13.92
C THR A 321 7.57 -10.51 15.34
N LEU A 322 8.30 -9.65 16.05
CA LEU A 322 7.97 -9.18 17.39
C LEU A 322 7.73 -7.67 17.34
N SER A 323 6.48 -7.24 17.52
CA SER A 323 6.11 -5.83 17.59
C SER A 323 5.72 -5.47 19.02
N LEU A 324 6.46 -4.55 19.63
CA LEU A 324 6.20 -4.01 20.97
C LEU A 324 5.88 -2.53 20.81
N THR A 325 4.59 -2.23 20.69
CA THR A 325 4.07 -0.88 20.52
C THR A 325 3.27 -0.45 21.76
N VAL A 326 3.08 0.84 21.94
CA VAL A 326 2.14 1.37 22.94
C VAL A 326 1.21 2.36 22.25
N GLY A 327 -0.10 2.16 22.45
CA GLY A 327 -1.12 3.10 21.98
C GLY A 327 -0.91 4.49 22.58
N ARG A 328 -1.12 5.55 21.79
CA ARG A 328 -0.81 6.93 22.18
C ARG A 328 -1.61 7.46 23.38
N ASP A 329 -2.77 6.89 23.68
CA ASP A 329 -3.76 7.50 24.58
C ASP A 329 -3.89 6.86 25.96
N ASP A 330 -3.04 5.88 26.30
CA ASP A 330 -3.28 5.08 27.49
C ASP A 330 -2.38 5.46 28.66
N GLY A 331 -2.81 6.46 29.43
CA GLY A 331 -2.12 6.96 30.62
C GLY A 331 -1.90 5.95 31.77
N PHE A 332 -2.23 4.67 31.58
CA PHE A 332 -2.22 3.62 32.62
C PHE A 332 -1.30 2.42 32.37
N ARG A 333 -0.45 2.43 31.34
CA ARG A 333 0.23 1.19 30.92
C ARG A 333 1.65 0.99 31.46
N GLY A 334 1.96 -0.27 31.74
CA GLY A 334 3.25 -0.74 32.22
C GLY A 334 4.37 -0.54 31.20
N ARG A 335 5.62 -0.67 31.65
CA ARG A 335 6.81 -0.60 30.80
C ARG A 335 7.07 -1.95 30.15
N TRP A 336 7.59 -1.95 28.92
CA TRP A 336 8.05 -3.18 28.28
C TRP A 336 9.35 -3.66 28.93
N ASP A 337 9.37 -4.91 29.39
CA ASP A 337 10.56 -5.54 29.94
C ASP A 337 11.37 -6.19 28.81
N LEU A 338 12.40 -5.48 28.36
CA LEU A 338 13.29 -5.97 27.31
C LEU A 338 14.07 -7.21 27.75
N SER A 339 14.25 -7.48 29.04
CA SER A 339 14.95 -8.68 29.52
C SER A 339 14.19 -9.94 29.13
N LYS A 340 12.86 -9.93 29.28
CA LYS A 340 11.97 -11.02 28.84
C LYS A 340 11.97 -11.17 27.31
N ALA A 341 12.01 -10.05 26.58
CA ALA A 341 12.09 -10.09 25.12
C ALA A 341 13.40 -10.73 24.68
N MET A 342 14.53 -10.39 25.32
CA MET A 342 15.83 -11.01 25.05
C MET A 342 15.83 -12.50 25.42
N GLU A 343 15.25 -12.89 26.56
CA GLU A 343 15.11 -14.31 26.90
C GLU A 343 14.32 -15.09 25.83
N PHE A 344 13.22 -14.51 25.33
CA PHE A 344 12.47 -15.08 24.23
C PHE A 344 13.30 -15.19 22.95
N LEU A 345 13.99 -14.12 22.55
CA LEU A 345 14.85 -14.12 21.37
C LEU A 345 15.95 -15.17 21.47
N GLY A 346 16.54 -15.36 22.65
CA GLY A 346 17.57 -16.38 22.90
C GLY A 346 17.13 -17.81 22.68
N LYS A 347 15.81 -18.07 22.59
CA LYS A 347 15.24 -19.39 22.30
C LYS A 347 15.07 -19.67 20.79
N LEU A 348 15.31 -18.68 19.93
CA LEU A 348 15.09 -18.75 18.48
C LEU A 348 16.35 -19.22 17.74
N SER A 349 16.59 -20.54 17.67
CA SER A 349 17.83 -21.10 17.11
C SER A 349 17.89 -21.18 15.59
N GLU A 350 16.74 -21.28 14.90
CA GLU A 350 16.66 -21.54 13.45
C GLU A 350 16.04 -20.38 12.64
N VAL A 351 15.78 -19.25 13.29
CA VAL A 351 15.13 -18.10 12.64
C VAL A 351 16.07 -17.47 11.62
N LYS A 352 15.62 -17.39 10.37
CA LYS A 352 16.32 -16.78 9.25
C LYS A 352 15.87 -15.34 8.98
N ASP A 353 14.57 -15.08 9.15
CA ASP A 353 13.97 -13.75 9.00
C ASP A 353 13.45 -13.26 10.35
N LEU A 354 14.12 -12.24 10.90
CA LEU A 354 13.79 -11.64 12.18
C LEU A 354 13.40 -10.19 11.97
N ARG A 355 12.16 -9.87 12.35
CA ARG A 355 11.66 -8.50 12.41
C ARG A 355 11.30 -8.13 13.84
N ILE A 356 11.83 -7.00 14.30
CA ILE A 356 11.55 -6.45 15.62
C ILE A 356 11.10 -5.01 15.45
N ASP A 357 9.89 -4.70 15.87
CA ASP A 357 9.34 -3.35 15.84
C ASP A 357 9.15 -2.84 17.27
N LEU A 358 10.10 -2.05 17.78
CA LEU A 358 10.05 -1.41 19.09
C LEU A 358 9.53 0.02 18.89
N CYS A 359 8.27 0.28 19.24
CA CYS A 359 7.61 1.55 18.96
C CYS A 359 6.94 2.15 20.21
N SER A 360 7.72 2.66 21.17
CA SER A 360 7.20 3.35 22.36
C SER A 360 8.28 4.00 23.22
N ASP A 361 7.93 5.11 23.87
CA ASP A 361 8.69 5.78 24.93
C ASP A 361 8.71 5.00 26.26
N LYS A 362 7.87 3.96 26.40
CA LYS A 362 7.78 3.07 27.57
C LYS A 362 8.70 1.86 27.47
N ILE A 363 9.50 1.78 26.42
CA ILE A 363 10.56 0.78 26.28
C ILE A 363 11.78 1.30 27.02
N HIS A 364 12.13 0.64 28.11
CA HIS A 364 13.30 1.01 28.91
C HIS A 364 14.20 -0.19 29.10
N ALA A 365 15.51 0.04 29.05
CA ALA A 365 16.52 -0.88 29.55
C ALA A 365 17.51 -0.11 30.41
N THR A 366 17.95 -0.75 31.49
CA THR A 366 19.07 -0.26 32.30
C THR A 366 20.38 -0.66 31.64
N GLU A 367 21.38 0.23 31.69
CA GLU A 367 22.68 0.00 31.04
C GLU A 367 23.33 -1.29 31.55
N ASN A 368 23.82 -2.13 30.63
CA ASN A 368 24.47 -3.42 30.91
C ASN A 368 23.62 -4.43 31.69
N THR A 369 22.30 -4.35 31.60
CA THR A 369 21.40 -5.29 32.28
C THR A 369 20.76 -6.31 31.36
N LEU A 370 20.73 -6.06 30.06
CA LEU A 370 20.14 -7.02 29.12
C LEU A 370 21.09 -8.22 28.90
N PRO A 371 20.55 -9.45 28.92
CA PRO A 371 21.34 -10.63 28.61
C PRO A 371 21.78 -10.59 27.16
N ILE A 372 23.04 -10.95 26.91
CA ILE A 372 23.57 -11.02 25.55
C ILE A 372 22.97 -12.23 24.85
N VAL A 373 22.34 -11.99 23.70
CA VAL A 373 21.73 -13.00 22.85
C VAL A 373 22.41 -12.99 21.50
N SER A 374 22.82 -14.15 21.01
CA SER A 374 23.45 -14.30 19.69
C SER A 374 22.63 -15.23 18.82
N LEU A 375 22.09 -14.70 17.72
CA LEU A 375 21.27 -15.42 16.75
C LEU A 375 22.05 -15.63 15.46
N THR A 376 22.77 -16.75 15.38
CA THR A 376 23.68 -17.08 14.27
C THR A 376 22.96 -17.54 13.01
N SER A 377 21.67 -17.84 13.08
CA SER A 377 20.85 -18.27 11.93
C SER A 377 20.21 -17.12 11.16
N VAL A 378 20.18 -15.91 11.74
CA VAL A 378 19.45 -14.77 11.18
C VAL A 378 20.19 -14.23 9.95
N GLU A 379 19.57 -14.38 8.79
CA GLU A 379 20.05 -13.89 7.48
C GLU A 379 19.46 -12.51 7.16
N ARG A 380 18.17 -12.30 7.48
CA ARG A 380 17.45 -11.03 7.29
C ARG A 380 17.04 -10.48 8.63
N PHE A 381 17.50 -9.26 8.94
CA PHE A 381 17.18 -8.59 10.19
C PHE A 381 16.56 -7.22 9.92
N SER A 382 15.36 -6.98 10.43
CA SER A 382 14.68 -5.69 10.39
C SER A 382 14.41 -5.21 11.81
N LEU A 383 14.84 -4.00 12.14
CA LEU A 383 14.67 -3.38 13.45
C LEU A 383 14.02 -2.01 13.31
N SER A 384 12.88 -1.77 13.95
CA SER A 384 12.27 -0.44 14.06
C SER A 384 12.38 0.07 15.50
N LEU A 385 12.84 1.31 15.69
CA LEU A 385 13.11 1.96 16.98
C LEU A 385 12.37 3.30 17.07
N ILE A 386 11.07 3.28 16.79
CA ILE A 386 10.28 4.51 16.68
C ILE A 386 9.87 4.99 18.09
N GLY A 387 10.40 6.12 18.53
CA GLY A 387 10.04 6.69 19.84
C GLY A 387 10.67 5.96 21.04
N VAL A 388 11.64 5.07 20.81
CA VAL A 388 12.38 4.38 21.88
C VAL A 388 13.45 5.30 22.45
N ASP A 389 13.64 5.27 23.76
CA ASP A 389 14.74 5.98 24.42
C ASP A 389 16.11 5.53 23.87
N CYS A 390 17.01 6.49 23.63
CA CYS A 390 18.31 6.21 23.00
C CYS A 390 19.17 5.23 23.81
N LEU A 391 19.12 5.27 25.16
CA LEU A 391 19.88 4.35 25.99
C LEU A 391 19.27 2.95 25.92
N ALA A 392 17.94 2.85 25.96
CA ALA A 392 17.25 1.56 25.81
C ALA A 392 17.53 0.92 24.43
N ALA A 393 17.49 1.71 23.36
CA ALA A 393 17.82 1.26 22.01
C ALA A 393 19.29 0.82 21.88
N SER A 394 20.23 1.60 22.42
CA SER A 394 21.66 1.27 22.45
C SER A 394 21.92 -0.05 23.19
N GLU A 395 21.34 -0.19 24.38
CA GLU A 395 21.45 -1.38 25.21
C GLU A 395 20.85 -2.62 24.53
N PHE A 396 19.71 -2.47 23.84
CA PHE A 396 19.10 -3.55 23.06
C PHE A 396 20.01 -4.02 21.92
N ILE A 397 20.57 -3.09 21.15
CA ILE A 397 21.49 -3.42 20.04
C ILE A 397 22.78 -4.04 20.56
N ARG A 398 23.35 -3.53 21.66
CA ARG A 398 24.54 -4.09 22.32
C ARG A 398 24.30 -5.55 22.73
N ALA A 399 23.11 -5.83 23.26
CA ALA A 399 22.75 -7.15 23.76
C ALA A 399 22.35 -8.14 22.65
N LEU A 400 21.74 -7.68 21.55
CA LEU A 400 21.29 -8.54 20.45
C LEU A 400 22.33 -8.63 19.31
N ARG A 401 22.95 -9.81 19.16
CA ARG A 401 23.94 -10.10 18.13
C ARG A 401 23.36 -11.00 17.04
N THR A 402 23.62 -10.65 15.79
CA THR A 402 23.18 -11.37 14.59
C THR A 402 24.35 -11.49 13.61
N PRO A 403 25.33 -12.36 13.87
CA PRO A 403 26.61 -12.36 13.14
C PRO A 403 26.49 -12.82 11.67
N SER A 404 25.45 -13.59 11.32
CA SER A 404 25.27 -14.15 9.98
C SER A 404 24.33 -13.34 9.07
N LYS A 405 23.91 -12.14 9.49
CA LYS A 405 22.96 -11.34 8.71
C LYS A 405 23.59 -10.88 7.38
N SER A 406 22.89 -11.12 6.27
CA SER A 406 23.23 -10.58 4.95
C SER A 406 22.43 -9.33 4.62
N ILE A 407 21.20 -9.22 5.14
CA ILE A 407 20.32 -8.07 4.96
C ILE A 407 20.02 -7.47 6.33
N TRP A 408 20.26 -6.17 6.47
CA TRP A 408 19.95 -5.43 7.69
C TRP A 408 19.21 -4.14 7.37
N ARG A 409 18.02 -3.98 7.96
CA ARG A 409 17.22 -2.76 7.89
C ARG A 409 17.04 -2.21 9.29
N VAL A 410 17.37 -0.94 9.49
CA VAL A 410 17.02 -0.23 10.72
C VAL A 410 16.17 0.98 10.37
N GLU A 411 15.03 1.11 11.04
CA GLU A 411 14.17 2.28 10.99
C GLU A 411 14.23 3.01 12.33
N VAL A 412 14.62 4.29 12.29
CA VAL A 412 14.65 5.17 13.47
C VAL A 412 13.85 6.40 13.09
N LYS A 413 12.89 6.78 13.93
CA LYS A 413 12.15 8.04 13.77
C LYS A 413 12.73 9.09 14.69
N ASP A 414 12.92 10.29 14.15
CA ASP A 414 13.40 11.43 14.92
C ASP A 414 12.48 11.71 16.11
N THR A 415 13.04 11.67 17.30
CA THR A 415 12.36 12.04 18.53
C THR A 415 12.75 13.48 18.86
N PHE A 416 11.76 14.35 19.13
CA PHE A 416 11.91 15.81 19.20
C PHE A 416 12.98 16.32 20.18
N ASP A 417 13.48 15.47 21.07
CA ASP A 417 14.39 15.87 22.14
C ASP A 417 15.85 15.93 21.68
N TRP A 418 16.27 15.17 20.65
CA TRP A 418 17.69 15.02 20.28
C TRP A 418 17.87 15.05 18.75
N PRO A 419 18.90 15.71 18.20
CA PRO A 419 19.22 15.59 16.79
C PRO A 419 19.48 14.12 16.41
N LEU A 420 18.84 13.62 15.36
CA LEU A 420 18.92 12.22 14.94
C LEU A 420 20.36 11.69 14.81
N ALA A 421 21.33 12.50 14.37
CA ALA A 421 22.74 12.06 14.27
C ALA A 421 23.31 11.66 15.65
N ARG A 422 22.93 12.37 16.70
CA ARG A 422 23.34 12.06 18.07
C ARG A 422 22.65 10.80 18.58
N GLN A 423 21.39 10.59 18.21
CA GLN A 423 20.67 9.36 18.52
C GLN A 423 21.37 8.17 17.87
N LEU A 424 21.62 8.23 16.55
CA LEU A 424 22.34 7.19 15.81
C LEU A 424 23.72 6.91 16.39
N LYS A 425 24.51 7.95 16.71
CA LYS A 425 25.82 7.78 17.36
C LYS A 425 25.73 7.03 18.68
N THR A 426 24.68 7.29 19.46
CA THR A 426 24.48 6.68 20.78
C THR A 426 24.00 5.24 20.65
N ILE A 427 23.01 5.01 19.79
CA ILE A 427 22.42 3.71 19.49
C ILE A 427 23.47 2.74 18.94
N PHE A 428 24.36 3.21 18.07
CA PHE A 428 25.35 2.37 17.38
C PHE A 428 26.77 2.47 17.95
N ARG A 429 26.95 3.09 19.13
CA ARG A 429 28.27 3.34 19.72
C ARG A 429 29.11 2.06 19.87
N ASP A 430 28.46 0.97 20.24
CA ASP A 430 29.11 -0.28 20.65
C ASP A 430 29.02 -1.39 19.58
N VAL A 431 28.56 -1.08 18.37
CA VAL A 431 28.56 -2.04 17.27
C VAL A 431 29.99 -2.20 16.77
N ALA A 432 30.59 -3.35 17.05
CA ALA A 432 31.96 -3.64 16.66
C ALA A 432 32.12 -3.56 15.13
N PRO A 433 33.21 -2.97 14.60
CA PRO A 433 33.47 -2.91 13.16
C PRO A 433 33.51 -4.29 12.49
N SER A 434 33.88 -5.34 13.23
CA SER A 434 33.94 -6.72 12.74
C SER A 434 32.56 -7.35 12.48
N ASP A 435 31.50 -6.81 13.06
CA ASP A 435 30.11 -7.27 12.86
C ASP A 435 29.38 -6.48 11.76
N ALA A 436 30.06 -5.52 11.14
CA ALA A 436 29.59 -4.78 9.99
C ALA A 436 30.03 -5.51 8.71
N PRO A 437 29.13 -6.17 7.96
CA PRO A 437 29.44 -6.57 6.59
C PRO A 437 29.80 -5.31 5.78
N GLU A 438 30.59 -5.46 4.71
CA GLU A 438 30.97 -4.39 3.77
C GLU A 438 29.81 -3.39 3.58
N ALA A 439 29.94 -2.20 4.17
CA ALA A 439 28.98 -1.09 4.28
C ALA A 439 27.48 -1.47 4.12
N PRO A 440 26.72 -1.71 5.22
CA PRO A 440 25.29 -1.96 5.14
C PRO A 440 24.55 -0.78 4.47
N SER A 441 23.53 -1.11 3.66
CA SER A 441 22.60 -0.13 3.13
C SER A 441 21.69 0.41 4.24
N ILE A 442 22.14 1.44 4.95
CA ILE A 442 21.32 2.13 5.96
C ILE A 442 20.25 2.96 5.22
N LEU A 443 19.05 2.41 5.12
CA LEU A 443 17.86 3.14 4.66
C LEU A 443 17.35 4.04 5.78
N LEU A 444 17.79 5.31 5.77
CA LEU A 444 17.26 6.33 6.66
C LEU A 444 15.96 6.90 6.06
N ASN A 445 14.81 6.50 6.59
CA ASN A 445 13.54 7.21 6.36
C ASN A 445 13.50 8.44 7.27
N LEU A 446 13.95 9.59 6.74
CA LEU A 446 14.01 10.85 7.47
C LEU A 446 12.71 11.64 7.26
N GLU A 447 11.98 11.93 8.34
CA GLU A 447 11.09 13.09 8.39
C GLU A 447 11.96 14.35 8.63
N PRO A 448 11.69 15.50 7.99
CA PRO A 448 12.64 16.59 7.95
C PRO A 448 12.79 17.33 9.29
N LEU A 449 14.04 17.61 9.67
CA LEU A 449 14.41 18.61 10.68
C LEU A 449 13.92 19.99 10.22
N LYS A 450 13.30 20.76 11.14
CA LYS A 450 12.66 22.05 10.82
C LYS A 450 13.64 23.22 10.57
N ASN A 451 14.95 23.05 10.82
CA ASN A 451 15.95 24.13 10.75
C ASN A 451 17.25 23.71 10.05
N GLU A 452 17.75 24.60 9.20
CA GLU A 452 18.97 24.45 8.37
C GLU A 452 20.26 24.34 9.20
N LYS A 453 20.34 25.02 10.35
CA LYS A 453 21.49 24.93 11.27
C LYS A 453 21.67 23.54 11.87
N ASP A 454 20.58 22.82 12.10
CA ASP A 454 20.62 21.47 12.66
C ASP A 454 21.12 20.46 11.62
N PHE A 455 20.94 20.76 10.32
CA PHE A 455 21.40 19.93 9.21
C PHE A 455 22.92 19.99 8.99
N ASP A 456 23.53 21.18 9.04
CA ASP A 456 24.99 21.32 8.90
C ASP A 456 25.75 20.68 10.07
N GLU A 457 25.25 20.85 11.29
CA GLU A 457 25.80 20.18 12.47
C GLU A 457 25.60 18.65 12.38
N TYR A 458 24.47 18.20 11.84
CA TYR A 458 24.17 16.79 11.56
C TYR A 458 25.14 16.18 10.52
N VAL A 459 25.39 16.83 9.39
CA VAL A 459 26.34 16.37 8.35
C VAL A 459 27.77 16.32 8.89
N LYS A 460 28.16 17.33 9.69
CA LYS A 460 29.46 17.36 10.37
C LYS A 460 29.60 16.22 11.38
N ASN A 461 28.54 15.87 12.09
CA ASN A 461 28.52 14.76 13.04
C ASN A 461 28.55 13.39 12.35
N LEU A 462 27.88 13.21 11.20
CA LEU A 462 27.93 11.98 10.41
C LEU A 462 29.35 11.62 9.95
N LYS A 463 30.13 12.61 9.50
CA LYS A 463 31.55 12.43 9.14
C LYS A 463 32.42 11.96 10.30
N ASN A 464 32.05 12.30 11.53
CA ASN A 464 32.76 11.87 12.74
C ASN A 464 32.33 10.48 13.23
N ILE A 465 31.20 9.95 12.76
CA ILE A 465 30.64 8.67 13.20
C ILE A 465 31.06 7.54 12.26
N PHE A 466 31.19 7.83 10.96
CA PHE A 466 31.62 6.87 9.95
C PHE A 466 32.82 7.41 9.16
N PRO A 467 34.07 7.18 9.62
CA PRO A 467 35.28 7.69 8.97
C PRO A 467 35.45 7.19 7.52
N GLU A 468 34.88 6.02 7.22
CA GLU A 468 34.89 5.42 5.87
C GLU A 468 33.78 5.96 4.96
N PHE A 469 32.85 6.77 5.50
CA PHE A 469 31.83 7.51 4.76
C PHE A 469 32.48 8.77 4.16
N GLY A 470 33.40 8.54 3.22
CA GLY A 470 34.30 9.57 2.74
C GLY A 470 35.43 9.05 1.85
N ARG A 471 35.16 8.08 0.97
CA ARG A 471 36.02 7.94 -0.23
C ARG A 471 35.82 9.17 -1.12
N SER A 472 36.94 9.65 -1.66
CA SER A 472 37.15 10.93 -2.39
C SER A 472 36.12 11.25 -3.48
N ASP A 473 35.44 10.24 -3.98
CA ASP A 473 34.53 10.22 -5.11
C ASP A 473 33.15 10.83 -4.77
N CYS A 474 32.84 10.99 -3.48
CA CYS A 474 31.62 11.65 -3.00
C CYS A 474 31.84 13.12 -2.56
N TYR A 475 33.09 13.57 -2.45
CA TYR A 475 33.40 14.90 -1.89
C TYR A 475 33.20 16.04 -2.92
N ASP A 476 33.40 15.76 -4.21
CA ASP A 476 33.30 16.76 -5.28
C ASP A 476 31.85 17.12 -5.65
N VAL A 477 30.89 16.22 -5.38
CA VAL A 477 29.46 16.45 -5.62
C VAL A 477 28.84 17.33 -4.52
N MET A 478 29.38 17.29 -3.30
CA MET A 478 28.80 17.98 -2.15
C MET A 478 29.28 19.44 -2.03
N ASN A 479 30.52 19.72 -2.45
CA ASN A 479 31.06 21.09 -2.49
C ASN A 479 30.56 21.94 -3.66
N SER A 480 30.04 21.32 -4.73
CA SER A 480 29.53 22.02 -5.90
C SER A 480 28.09 22.53 -5.71
N VAL A 481 27.37 22.05 -4.70
CA VAL A 481 26.00 22.46 -4.38
C VAL A 481 25.94 23.61 -3.37
N LEU A 482 26.94 23.76 -2.48
CA LEU A 482 26.90 24.70 -1.35
C LEU A 482 27.40 26.13 -1.64
N ARG A 483 27.65 26.51 -2.90
CA ARG A 483 28.17 27.85 -3.25
C ARG A 483 27.17 28.80 -3.89
N TYR A 484 25.90 28.42 -4.02
CA TYR A 484 24.89 29.32 -4.57
C TYR A 484 23.68 29.48 -3.65
N ASP A 485 23.56 30.73 -3.21
CA ASP A 485 22.34 31.48 -2.95
C ASP A 485 21.89 31.72 -1.51
N ASN A 486 21.62 32.99 -1.26
CA ASN A 486 21.47 33.65 0.02
C ASN A 486 20.21 34.53 -0.09
N THR A 487 19.01 33.94 -0.04
CA THR A 487 17.74 34.71 0.02
C THR A 487 16.63 33.97 0.77
N ARG A 488 15.96 34.70 1.68
CA ARG A 488 14.85 34.28 2.55
C ARG A 488 13.51 34.21 1.78
N GLY A 489 12.68 33.19 2.05
CA GLY A 489 11.23 33.21 1.77
C GLY A 489 10.51 31.85 1.70
N THR A 490 9.75 31.54 2.76
CA THR A 490 8.57 30.64 2.94
C THR A 490 8.08 29.57 1.92
N LEU A 491 7.84 28.36 2.48
CA LEU A 491 6.70 27.39 2.34
C LEU A 491 6.67 26.24 1.29
N ALA A 492 6.79 24.99 1.82
CA ALA A 492 6.08 23.69 1.58
C ALA A 492 5.95 23.07 0.15
N SER A 493 5.87 21.75 -0.15
CA SER A 493 6.01 20.40 0.48
C SER A 493 5.78 19.30 -0.60
N LEU A 494 6.39 18.09 -0.53
CA LEU A 494 6.00 16.86 -1.31
C LEU A 494 6.54 15.54 -0.68
N GLU A 495 5.81 14.43 -0.87
CA GLU A 495 6.04 13.07 -0.31
C GLU A 495 6.54 12.03 -1.33
N LYS A 496 7.56 11.25 -0.92
CA LYS A 496 8.03 9.89 -1.34
C LYS A 496 8.49 9.64 -2.81
N LEU A 497 9.77 9.27 -2.97
CA LEU A 497 10.40 8.71 -4.19
C LEU A 497 10.74 7.22 -3.99
N SER A 498 10.69 6.40 -5.05
CA SER A 498 11.17 4.99 -5.01
C SER A 498 12.00 4.65 -6.26
N ILE A 499 13.07 3.89 -6.08
CA ILE A 499 13.97 3.38 -7.12
C ILE A 499 14.03 1.85 -7.00
N SER A 500 14.01 1.14 -8.14
CA SER A 500 14.17 -0.32 -8.18
C SER A 500 15.44 -0.72 -8.92
N TYR A 501 16.17 -1.68 -8.37
CA TYR A 501 17.41 -2.23 -8.94
C TYR A 501 17.15 -3.52 -9.73
N PRO A 502 18.10 -3.98 -10.57
CA PRO A 502 17.92 -5.10 -11.52
C PRO A 502 17.62 -6.47 -10.88
N ASP A 503 17.80 -6.60 -9.58
CA ASP A 503 17.52 -7.76 -8.73
C ASP A 503 16.14 -7.72 -8.03
N GLY A 504 15.35 -6.66 -8.27
CA GLY A 504 14.00 -6.52 -7.73
C GLY A 504 13.94 -5.85 -6.34
N GLU A 505 15.06 -5.34 -5.83
CA GLU A 505 15.04 -4.55 -4.59
C GLU A 505 14.43 -3.15 -4.81
N GLN A 506 13.59 -2.71 -3.87
CA GLN A 506 12.99 -1.38 -3.84
C GLN A 506 13.65 -0.53 -2.74
N GLY A 507 14.23 0.60 -3.12
CA GLY A 507 14.70 1.64 -2.20
C GLY A 507 13.84 2.90 -2.30
N PHE A 508 13.59 3.57 -1.17
CA PHE A 508 12.93 4.87 -1.14
C PHE A 508 13.97 5.97 -0.97
N PHE A 509 13.80 7.08 -1.69
CA PHE A 509 14.60 8.29 -1.50
C PHE A 509 13.67 9.48 -1.25
N GLY A 510 14.13 10.45 -0.47
CA GLY A 510 13.49 11.75 -0.35
C GLY A 510 14.57 12.81 -0.48
N ILE A 511 14.58 13.55 -1.58
CA ILE A 511 15.41 14.75 -1.72
C ILE A 511 14.56 15.81 -2.41
N ASP A 512 14.50 16.98 -1.76
CA ASP A 512 13.83 18.18 -2.24
C ASP A 512 14.80 19.01 -3.11
N CYS A 513 14.32 19.51 -4.26
CA CYS A 513 15.04 20.43 -5.14
C CYS A 513 14.02 21.31 -5.86
N GLN A 514 14.27 22.62 -5.83
CA GLN A 514 13.40 23.65 -6.41
C GLN A 514 13.47 23.69 -7.95
N ASN A 515 12.29 23.92 -8.54
CA ASN A 515 11.98 24.22 -9.94
C ASN A 515 12.16 23.08 -10.97
N GLY A 516 11.02 22.52 -11.36
CA GLY A 516 10.83 21.76 -12.58
C GLY A 516 10.46 20.29 -12.34
N LEU A 517 9.38 19.87 -13.00
CA LEU A 517 8.93 18.48 -13.19
C LEU A 517 8.42 17.70 -11.96
N GLN A 518 7.11 17.41 -11.94
CA GLN A 518 6.51 16.41 -11.04
C GLN A 518 6.49 15.02 -11.70
N VAL A 519 7.57 14.25 -11.58
CA VAL A 519 7.53 12.81 -11.91
C VAL A 519 7.29 12.01 -10.64
N GLY A 520 6.14 11.33 -10.56
CA GLY A 520 5.79 10.53 -9.38
C GLY A 520 6.58 9.21 -9.29
N LYS A 521 7.10 8.72 -10.42
CA LYS A 521 7.91 7.50 -10.49
C LYS A 521 8.77 7.49 -11.75
N VAL A 522 10.08 7.22 -11.60
CA VAL A 522 10.98 6.93 -12.73
C VAL A 522 11.43 5.47 -12.61
N GLU A 523 11.11 4.66 -13.62
CA GLU A 523 11.49 3.24 -13.65
C GLU A 523 12.53 3.03 -14.76
N LEU A 524 13.78 2.76 -14.35
CA LEU A 524 14.91 2.49 -15.23
C LEU A 524 15.20 0.99 -15.23
N LYS A 525 15.07 0.33 -16.38
CA LYS A 525 15.38 -1.11 -16.52
C LYS A 525 16.69 -1.30 -17.29
N ASP A 526 17.55 -2.20 -16.82
CA ASP A 526 18.77 -2.65 -17.49
C ASP A 526 19.83 -1.59 -17.86
N CYS A 527 19.80 -0.41 -17.23
CA CYS A 527 20.74 0.69 -17.46
C CYS A 527 22.11 0.49 -16.77
N LYS A 528 22.99 -0.39 -17.28
CA LYS A 528 24.33 -0.62 -16.70
C LYS A 528 25.27 0.58 -16.93
N GLY A 529 25.74 1.21 -15.84
CA GLY A 529 26.86 2.17 -15.85
C GLY A 529 26.55 3.60 -16.31
N VAL A 530 25.31 3.92 -16.70
CA VAL A 530 24.93 5.23 -17.29
C VAL A 530 23.78 5.95 -16.57
N VAL A 531 23.30 5.40 -15.44
CA VAL A 531 22.11 5.88 -14.68
C VAL A 531 22.19 7.38 -14.35
N LYS A 532 23.34 7.86 -13.89
CA LYS A 532 23.54 9.28 -13.51
C LYS A 532 23.41 10.22 -14.71
N GLU A 533 23.93 9.82 -15.87
CA GLU A 533 23.87 10.63 -17.10
C GLU A 533 22.45 10.64 -17.68
N VAL A 534 21.76 9.50 -17.67
CA VAL A 534 20.36 9.37 -18.09
C VAL A 534 19.44 10.24 -17.23
N LEU A 535 19.55 10.17 -15.90
CA LEU A 535 18.74 10.98 -14.98
C LEU A 535 18.98 12.49 -15.15
N GLY A 536 20.24 12.91 -15.33
CA GLY A 536 20.58 14.30 -15.59
C GLY A 536 19.95 14.85 -16.87
N ARG A 537 19.91 14.03 -17.93
CA ARG A 537 19.31 14.42 -19.22
C ARG A 537 17.77 14.38 -19.20
N LEU A 538 17.16 13.38 -18.54
CA LEU A 538 15.71 13.35 -18.33
C LEU A 538 15.24 14.58 -17.54
N LYS A 539 15.96 14.94 -16.46
CA LYS A 539 15.69 16.16 -15.70
C LYS A 539 15.75 17.39 -16.60
N LYS A 540 16.81 17.54 -17.41
CA LYS A 540 16.97 18.67 -18.34
C LYS A 540 15.86 18.72 -19.39
N ARG A 541 15.43 17.57 -19.94
CA ARG A 541 14.39 17.49 -20.97
C ARG A 541 13.04 17.96 -20.44
N PHE A 542 12.69 17.53 -19.24
CA PHE A 542 11.33 17.68 -18.72
C PHE A 542 11.20 18.81 -17.67
N ALA A 543 12.30 19.45 -17.23
CA ALA A 543 12.28 20.53 -16.24
C ALA A 543 11.38 21.73 -16.62
N ASN A 544 11.11 21.94 -17.91
CA ASN A 544 10.36 23.10 -18.41
C ASN A 544 8.92 22.77 -18.87
N GLU A 545 8.42 21.55 -18.65
CA GLU A 545 7.05 21.20 -19.03
C GLU A 545 6.05 21.53 -17.91
N PRO A 546 5.10 22.47 -18.12
CA PRO A 546 4.10 22.82 -17.11
C PRO A 546 2.96 21.79 -17.01
N GLY A 547 2.53 21.47 -15.78
CA GLY A 547 1.21 20.91 -15.50
C GLY A 547 1.03 19.39 -15.60
N ASN A 548 1.86 18.59 -14.92
CA ASN A 548 1.72 17.13 -14.90
C ASN A 548 1.87 16.52 -13.50
N GLY A 549 0.88 16.73 -12.61
CA GLY A 549 0.80 15.95 -11.38
C GLY A 549 0.33 14.52 -11.67
N GLY A 550 1.14 13.51 -11.35
CA GLY A 550 0.76 12.08 -11.42
C GLY A 550 1.32 11.27 -12.61
N ALA A 551 2.28 11.82 -13.36
CA ALA A 551 2.94 11.13 -14.47
C ALA A 551 4.03 10.12 -14.02
N CYS A 552 4.11 8.97 -14.70
CA CYS A 552 5.18 7.98 -14.59
C CYS A 552 6.06 8.06 -15.85
N VAL A 553 7.38 8.10 -15.69
CA VAL A 553 8.32 8.03 -16.83
C VAL A 553 9.04 6.68 -16.76
N SER A 554 8.79 5.83 -17.75
CA SER A 554 9.44 4.51 -17.86
C SER A 554 10.43 4.52 -19.01
N VAL A 555 11.64 4.03 -18.75
CA VAL A 555 12.73 3.98 -19.73
C VAL A 555 13.41 2.62 -19.65
N ASP A 556 13.37 1.89 -20.77
CA ASP A 556 14.00 0.59 -20.94
C ASP A 556 15.38 0.76 -21.62
N GLY A 557 16.45 0.44 -20.89
CA GLY A 557 17.83 0.58 -21.34
C GLY A 557 18.41 -0.66 -22.02
N SER A 558 17.61 -1.70 -22.29
CA SER A 558 18.07 -2.98 -22.84
C SER A 558 18.75 -2.90 -24.21
N SER A 559 18.55 -1.81 -24.97
CA SER A 559 19.12 -1.60 -26.31
C SER A 559 20.39 -0.71 -26.35
N ILE A 560 20.92 -0.26 -25.21
CA ILE A 560 21.96 0.77 -25.19
C ILE A 560 23.38 0.18 -25.26
N GLN A 561 24.14 0.56 -26.29
CA GLN A 561 25.61 0.60 -26.21
C GLN A 561 26.04 1.85 -25.43
N ILE A 562 27.03 1.75 -24.53
CA ILE A 562 27.60 2.82 -23.68
C ILE A 562 28.24 3.93 -24.54
N SER A 563 27.42 4.62 -25.31
CA SER A 563 27.79 5.64 -26.28
C SER A 563 26.88 6.82 -26.03
N LYS A 564 27.43 8.02 -26.20
CA LYS A 564 26.71 9.27 -25.98
C LYS A 564 25.41 9.37 -26.83
N SER A 565 25.44 8.81 -28.05
CA SER A 565 24.28 8.72 -28.94
C SER A 565 23.18 7.80 -28.40
N GLY A 566 23.53 6.67 -27.78
CA GLY A 566 22.54 5.76 -27.19
C GLY A 566 21.81 6.37 -26.00
N ILE A 567 22.47 7.22 -25.22
CA ILE A 567 21.85 7.96 -24.11
C ILE A 567 20.88 9.04 -24.63
N ASP A 568 21.24 9.73 -25.71
CA ASP A 568 20.38 10.74 -26.33
C ASP A 568 19.11 10.14 -26.93
N GLU A 569 19.25 9.02 -27.63
CA GLU A 569 18.12 8.27 -28.19
C GLU A 569 17.19 7.73 -27.09
N LEU A 570 17.75 7.21 -26.00
CA LEU A 570 17.00 6.77 -24.83
C LEU A 570 16.18 7.91 -24.21
N VAL A 571 16.84 9.05 -23.98
CA VAL A 571 16.20 10.22 -23.38
C VAL A 571 15.12 10.76 -24.31
N ALA A 572 15.30 10.70 -25.64
CA ALA A 572 14.32 11.11 -26.64
C ALA A 572 13.09 10.19 -26.71
N ASN A 573 13.27 8.89 -26.45
CA ASN A 573 12.21 7.89 -26.47
C ASN A 573 11.43 7.72 -25.15
N ALA A 574 11.87 8.38 -24.07
CA ALA A 574 11.16 8.36 -22.79
C ALA A 574 9.71 8.88 -22.92
N GLN A 575 8.74 8.05 -22.55
CA GLN A 575 7.32 8.39 -22.61
C GLN A 575 6.77 8.72 -21.22
N ILE A 576 5.92 9.75 -21.17
CA ILE A 576 5.11 10.07 -19.98
C ILE A 576 3.85 9.21 -20.02
N VAL A 577 3.74 8.26 -19.09
CA VAL A 577 2.54 7.43 -18.89
C VAL A 577 1.74 8.03 -17.74
N ARG A 578 0.53 8.52 -18.04
CA ARG A 578 -0.40 9.02 -17.02
C ARG A 578 -1.24 7.86 -16.49
N LYS A 579 -1.34 7.72 -15.17
CA LYS A 579 -2.34 6.84 -14.55
C LYS A 579 -3.68 7.59 -14.55
N GLU A 580 -4.72 7.00 -15.15
CA GLU A 580 -6.12 7.43 -14.95
C GLU A 580 -6.60 7.06 -13.54
#